data_AF-A0A529MFW5-F1
#
_entry.id   AF-A0A529MFW5-F1
#
_cell.length_a   1.000
_cell.length_b   1.000
_cell.length_c   1.000
_cell.angle_alpha   90.00
_cell.angle_beta   90.00
_cell.angle_gamma   90.00
#
_symmetry.space_group_name_H-M   'P 1'
#
loop_
_entity.id
_entity.type
_entity.pdbx_description
1 polymer ?
#
loop_
_entity_poly.entity_id
_entity_poly.type
_entity_poly.pdbx_seq_one_letter_code
_entity_poly.pdbx_strand_id
1 'polypeptide(L)'
;VMELIKTIPSRIEYFARDPAKNVELGGPKSIFVPMTGAPFMRDLDDVRRGPTIADLGTFHKLAHMMPALHSSAHHIVEPMDLVVAHRHLHITYSSM
;
A
#
# COMPACT_ATOMS: atom_id res chain seq x y z
N VAL A 1 -4.25 27.93 13.70
CA VAL A 1 -4.41 26.48 13.42
C VAL A 1 -5.84 26.13 13.05
N MET A 2 -6.84 26.34 13.92
CA MET A 2 -8.24 25.99 13.61
C MET A 2 -8.80 26.64 12.35
N GLU A 3 -8.44 27.89 12.08
CA GLU A 3 -8.86 28.59 10.84
C GLU A 3 -8.31 27.92 9.57
N LEU A 4 -7.10 27.36 9.63
CA LEU A 4 -6.48 26.65 8.50
C LEU A 4 -7.11 25.28 8.26
N ILE A 5 -7.62 24.61 9.32
CA ILE A 5 -8.27 23.30 9.19
C ILE A 5 -9.60 23.41 8.45
N LYS A 6 -10.29 24.56 8.52
CA LYS A 6 -11.59 24.76 7.84
C LYS A 6 -11.53 24.63 6.33
N THR A 7 -10.36 24.79 5.71
CA THR A 7 -10.19 24.62 4.26
C THR A 7 -10.00 23.17 3.83
N ILE A 8 -9.80 22.25 4.78
CA ILE A 8 -9.63 20.83 4.51
C ILE A 8 -11.00 20.21 4.20
N PRO A 9 -11.18 19.56 3.04
CA PRO A 9 -12.44 18.91 2.73
C PRO A 9 -12.71 17.77 3.71
N SER A 10 -13.96 17.68 4.17
CA SER A 10 -14.39 16.60 5.08
C SER A 10 -14.50 15.23 4.38
N ARG A 11 -14.53 15.24 3.04
CA ARG A 11 -14.59 14.06 2.17
C ARG A 11 -13.78 14.29 0.90
N ILE A 12 -13.04 13.29 0.46
CA ILE A 12 -12.36 13.29 -0.84
C ILE A 12 -12.57 11.94 -1.54
N GLU A 13 -12.64 11.96 -2.86
CA GLU A 13 -12.58 10.74 -3.66
C GLU A 13 -11.11 10.42 -3.97
N TYR A 14 -10.71 9.18 -3.73
CA TYR A 14 -9.41 8.66 -4.07
C TYR A 14 -9.53 7.75 -5.28
N PHE A 15 -8.90 8.18 -6.36
CA PHE A 15 -9.04 7.58 -7.68
C PHE A 15 -8.07 6.42 -7.88
N ALA A 16 -8.61 5.26 -8.24
CA ALA A 16 -7.85 4.11 -8.68
C ALA A 16 -7.70 4.11 -10.21
N ARG A 17 -6.77 3.30 -10.73
CA ARG A 17 -6.64 3.06 -12.18
C ARG A 17 -7.91 2.46 -12.78
N ASP A 18 -8.60 1.62 -12.03
CA ASP A 18 -9.94 1.13 -12.34
C ASP A 18 -10.97 1.97 -11.57
N PRO A 19 -11.80 2.80 -12.24
CA PRO A 19 -12.79 3.64 -11.57
C PRO A 19 -13.79 2.87 -10.70
N ALA A 20 -14.04 1.58 -10.99
CA ALA A 20 -14.89 0.74 -10.14
C ALA A 20 -14.28 0.48 -8.75
N LYS A 21 -12.98 0.75 -8.58
CA LYS A 21 -12.23 0.63 -7.32
C LYS A 21 -11.94 1.98 -6.67
N ASN A 22 -12.55 3.08 -7.13
CA ASN A 22 -12.47 4.36 -6.42
C ASN A 22 -13.04 4.22 -5.00
N VAL A 23 -12.45 4.96 -4.07
CA VAL A 23 -12.88 4.96 -2.67
C VAL A 23 -13.09 6.38 -2.17
N GLU A 24 -14.07 6.57 -1.30
CA GLU A 24 -14.29 7.87 -0.64
C GLU A 24 -13.64 7.83 0.75
N LEU A 25 -12.78 8.80 1.01
CA LEU A 25 -12.15 9.04 2.31
C LEU A 25 -13.00 10.04 3.09
N GLY A 26 -13.47 9.63 4.28
CA GLY A 26 -14.25 10.47 5.19
C GLY A 26 -15.61 9.86 5.57
N GLY A 27 -16.33 10.55 6.47
CA GLY A 27 -17.63 10.10 6.97
C GLY A 27 -17.55 8.79 7.78
N PRO A 28 -18.55 7.91 7.69
CA PRO A 28 -18.58 6.63 8.41
C PRO A 28 -17.89 5.48 7.66
N LYS A 29 -17.22 5.75 6.53
CA LYS A 29 -16.57 4.71 5.72
C LYS A 29 -15.24 4.28 6.34
N SER A 30 -14.89 3.01 6.17
CA SER A 30 -13.60 2.46 6.58
C SER A 30 -12.88 1.91 5.35
N ILE A 31 -11.56 2.12 5.31
CA ILE A 31 -10.69 1.64 4.24
C ILE A 31 -9.63 0.76 4.88
N PHE A 32 -9.60 -0.50 4.44
CA PHE A 32 -8.57 -1.45 4.85
C PHE A 32 -7.48 -1.51 3.81
N VAL A 33 -6.23 -1.39 4.27
CA VAL A 33 -5.03 -1.42 3.45
C VAL A 33 -4.00 -2.35 4.10
N PRO A 34 -3.08 -2.94 3.33
CA PRO A 34 -1.97 -3.72 3.88
C PRO A 34 -1.11 -2.92 4.86
N MET A 35 -0.40 -3.65 5.74
CA MET A 35 0.71 -3.09 6.52
C MET A 35 1.73 -2.42 5.59
N THR A 36 2.39 -1.36 6.06
CA THR A 36 3.37 -0.57 5.29
C THR A 36 4.69 -0.44 6.04
N GLY A 37 5.81 -0.73 5.37
CA GLY A 37 7.17 -0.45 5.82
C GLY A 37 7.82 -1.58 6.61
N ALA A 38 7.38 -2.83 6.44
CA ALA A 38 7.98 -3.95 7.16
C ALA A 38 9.41 -4.26 6.63
N PRO A 39 10.46 -4.15 7.48
CA PRO A 39 11.85 -4.40 7.05
C PRO A 39 12.20 -5.89 6.98
N PHE A 40 11.34 -6.75 7.54
CA PHE A 40 11.47 -8.20 7.52
C PHE A 40 10.11 -8.82 7.21
N MET A 41 10.14 -9.99 6.58
CA MET A 41 8.97 -10.83 6.39
C MET A 41 9.22 -12.23 6.93
N ARG A 42 8.14 -12.99 7.08
CA ARG A 42 8.16 -14.41 7.38
C ARG A 42 7.48 -15.11 6.20
N ASP A 43 8.18 -16.04 5.58
CA ASP A 43 7.67 -16.75 4.41
C ASP A 43 6.85 -18.00 4.79
N LEU A 44 6.48 -18.79 3.79
CA LEU A 44 5.64 -19.97 3.96
C LEU A 44 6.35 -21.12 4.69
N ASP A 45 7.68 -21.10 4.73
CA ASP A 45 8.51 -22.07 5.47
C ASP A 45 8.83 -21.57 6.90
N ASP A 46 8.11 -20.54 7.35
CA ASP A 46 8.27 -19.93 8.68
C ASP A 46 9.67 -19.31 8.89
N VAL A 47 10.33 -18.86 7.81
CA VAL A 47 11.67 -18.25 7.89
C VAL A 47 11.56 -16.72 7.90
N ARG A 48 12.11 -16.09 8.94
CA ARG A 48 12.25 -14.63 9.00
C ARG A 48 13.45 -14.18 8.17
N ARG A 49 13.22 -13.35 7.15
CA ARG A 49 14.28 -12.87 6.24
C ARG A 49 14.03 -11.46 5.72
N GLY A 50 15.05 -10.91 5.07
CA GLY A 50 14.92 -9.69 4.27
C GLY A 50 13.98 -9.93 3.07
N PRO A 51 13.01 -9.04 2.82
CA PRO A 51 12.17 -9.12 1.64
C PRO A 51 12.93 -8.70 0.37
N THR A 52 12.43 -9.14 -0.77
CA THR A 52 12.90 -8.77 -2.12
C THR A 52 11.81 -8.02 -2.89
N ILE A 53 12.13 -7.48 -4.06
CA ILE A 53 11.11 -6.89 -4.95
C ILE A 53 10.05 -7.92 -5.38
N ALA A 54 10.42 -9.20 -5.51
CA ALA A 54 9.50 -10.28 -5.83
C ALA A 54 8.51 -10.55 -4.68
N ASP A 55 8.97 -10.46 -3.44
CA ASP A 55 8.10 -10.58 -2.26
C ASP A 55 7.09 -9.43 -2.21
N LEU A 56 7.54 -8.19 -2.43
CA LEU A 56 6.65 -7.04 -2.52
C LEU A 56 5.57 -7.24 -3.60
N GLY A 57 5.98 -7.66 -4.80
CA GLY A 57 5.04 -7.97 -5.89
C GLY A 57 4.05 -9.09 -5.53
N THR A 58 4.45 -10.07 -4.73
CA THR A 58 3.55 -11.12 -4.22
C THR A 58 2.52 -10.53 -3.26
N PHE A 59 2.93 -9.67 -2.33
CA PHE A 59 1.97 -9.00 -1.43
C PHE A 59 1.01 -8.07 -2.18
N HIS A 60 1.46 -7.35 -3.22
CA HIS A 60 0.55 -6.54 -4.06
C HIS A 60 -0.50 -7.40 -4.77
N LYS A 61 -0.11 -8.56 -5.31
CA LYS A 61 -1.06 -9.50 -5.93
C LYS A 61 -2.06 -10.04 -4.91
N LEU A 62 -1.61 -10.43 -3.71
CA LEU A 62 -2.49 -10.88 -2.63
C LEU A 62 -3.47 -9.78 -2.20
N ALA A 63 -2.98 -8.54 -2.06
CA ALA A 63 -3.83 -7.41 -1.73
C ALA A 63 -4.88 -7.13 -2.82
N HIS A 64 -4.50 -7.26 -4.09
CA HIS A 64 -5.43 -7.13 -5.22
C HIS A 64 -6.51 -8.21 -5.25
N MET A 65 -6.18 -9.44 -4.86
CA MET A 65 -7.10 -10.58 -4.84
C MET A 65 -8.03 -10.57 -3.62
N MET A 66 -7.67 -9.88 -2.54
CA MET A 66 -8.41 -9.88 -1.27
C MET A 66 -9.61 -8.92 -1.33
N PRO A 67 -10.87 -9.40 -1.30
CA PRO A 67 -12.04 -8.53 -1.44
C PRO A 67 -12.23 -7.55 -0.27
N ALA A 68 -11.67 -7.87 0.89
CA ALA A 68 -11.75 -7.03 2.08
C ALA A 68 -10.74 -5.86 2.07
N LEU A 69 -9.76 -5.87 1.16
CA LEU A 69 -8.79 -4.78 1.04
C LEU A 69 -9.21 -3.83 -0.07
N HIS A 70 -9.13 -2.54 0.24
CA HIS A 70 -9.62 -1.46 -0.60
C HIS A 70 -8.50 -0.76 -1.38
N SER A 71 -7.25 -1.00 -1.00
CA SER A 71 -6.05 -0.51 -1.68
C SER A 71 -4.94 -1.55 -1.55
N SER A 72 -4.07 -1.64 -2.55
CA SER A 72 -2.86 -2.47 -2.49
C SER A 72 -1.79 -1.89 -1.57
N ALA A 73 -1.93 -0.64 -1.10
CA ALA A 73 -0.82 0.16 -0.62
C ALA A 73 0.32 0.22 -1.65
N HIS A 74 1.49 0.72 -1.23
CA HIS A 74 2.69 0.81 -2.08
C HIS A 74 3.87 0.07 -1.46
N HIS A 75 4.22 0.41 -0.22
CA HIS A 75 5.43 -0.08 0.42
C HIS A 75 5.11 -1.10 1.52
N ILE A 76 4.61 -2.29 1.15
CA ILE A 76 4.22 -3.30 2.15
C ILE A 76 5.43 -3.82 2.91
N VAL A 77 6.43 -4.27 2.15
CA VAL A 77 7.72 -4.78 2.63
C VAL A 77 8.87 -4.05 1.93
N GLU A 78 10.00 -3.93 2.63
CA GLU A 78 11.20 -3.27 2.09
C GLU A 78 11.98 -4.21 1.14
N PRO A 79 12.13 -3.90 -0.15
CA PRO A 79 12.85 -4.74 -1.10
C PRO A 79 14.37 -4.58 -0.93
N MET A 80 14.96 -5.43 -0.09
CA MET A 80 16.36 -5.34 0.35
C MET A 80 17.38 -5.69 -0.75
N ASP A 81 16.94 -6.35 -1.81
CA ASP A 81 17.73 -6.73 -2.99
C ASP A 81 17.99 -5.56 -3.97
N LEU A 82 17.41 -4.39 -3.71
CA LEU A 82 17.59 -3.18 -4.51
C LEU A 82 18.42 -2.13 -3.76
N VAL A 83 19.12 -1.28 -4.52
CA VAL A 83 19.85 -0.12 -3.98
C VAL A 83 18.87 0.86 -3.35
N VAL A 84 19.10 1.24 -2.09
CA VAL A 84 18.20 2.10 -1.27
C VAL A 84 17.72 3.33 -2.04
N ALA A 85 18.64 4.04 -2.70
CA ALA A 85 18.34 5.26 -3.44
C ALA A 85 17.31 5.07 -4.57
N HIS A 86 17.12 3.85 -5.08
CA HIS A 86 16.24 3.56 -6.22
C HIS A 86 15.00 2.73 -5.85
N ARG A 87 14.89 2.20 -4.62
CA ARG A 87 13.79 1.31 -4.21
C ARG A 87 12.42 1.88 -4.49
N HIS A 88 12.24 3.17 -4.22
CA HIS A 88 10.96 3.88 -4.41
C HIS A 88 10.42 3.79 -5.85
N LEU A 89 11.29 3.75 -6.87
CA LEU A 89 10.89 3.59 -8.27
C LEU A 89 10.26 2.21 -8.50
N HIS A 90 10.90 1.16 -7.99
CA HIS A 90 10.42 -0.21 -8.13
C HIS A 90 9.18 -0.49 -7.27
N ILE A 91 9.14 0.07 -6.06
CA ILE A 91 7.98 -0.01 -5.16
C ILE A 91 6.74 0.57 -5.84
N THR A 92 6.86 1.78 -6.42
CA THR A 92 5.76 2.46 -7.10
C THR A 92 5.30 1.66 -8.32
N TYR A 93 6.24 1.18 -9.14
CA TYR A 93 5.92 0.37 -10.32
C TYR A 93 5.20 -0.94 -9.96
N SER A 94 5.62 -1.59 -8.88
CA SER A 94 5.02 -2.85 -8.42
C SER A 94 3.56 -2.71 -7.99
N SER A 95 3.13 -1.52 -7.54
CA SER A 95 1.75 -1.25 -7.09
C SER A 95 0.78 -0.77 -8.18
N MET A 96 1.25 -0.58 -9.42
CA MET A 96 0.41 -0.14 -10.56
C MET A 96 -0.30 -1.30 -11.27
#